data_AF-A0A9Q8UUV9-F1
#
_entry.id   AF-A0A9Q8UUV9-F1
#
_cell.length_a   1.000
_cell.length_b   1.000
_cell.length_c   1.000
_cell.angle_alpha   90.00
_cell.angle_beta   90.00
_cell.angle_gamma   90.00
#
_symmetry.space_group_name_H-M   'P 1'
#
loop_
_entity.id
_entity.type
_entity.pdbx_description
1 polymer ?
#
loop_
_entity_poly.entity_id
_entity_poly.type
_entity_poly.pdbx_seq_one_letter_code
_entity_poly.pdbx_strand_id
1 'polypeptide(L)'
;MEFTASTAEPVASEHPIQIVEHSEVQPAPLAEEEQSVSIEPRKSIKKVVPLDDDEPLIDTTEAIPLKSKKTERMQKRMQKKLRKTKATSDVKNFLELPSELLQAVLGYLQPGDIFGLLLLNKSTRQYIMNNQSSIARDVLNLRYWSLSRAFHKPLPLHDIDPVGQASLLNERYQEKLVIHSKYQHIPKFDEHKICTCVTCVQAWNNLCVIMDLHNFQDHLDRREAIPMILRGRFPEWNTKLLQSHAHAVEKAVESPLAYARIMQFHLDTIVRTLNRPIHIGKKTIEQKKKLYHLTASDTASGTDKFLERSGRPTYQIPFHRDNYYSLDAYVPNRKWSKEQEKWQYWQTHDIDLERTVRWFKPADFGIQPPPTAK
;
A
#
# COMPACT_ATOMS: atom_id res chain seq x y z
N MET A 1 -50.47 -32.55 -10.63
CA MET A 1 -49.23 -33.26 -10.98
C MET A 1 -48.16 -32.70 -10.02
N GLU A 2 -48.11 -33.05 -8.72
CA GLU A 2 -47.98 -34.40 -8.12
C GLU A 2 -46.82 -35.19 -8.76
N PHE A 3 -45.78 -35.74 -8.10
CA PHE A 3 -45.44 -36.04 -6.69
C PHE A 3 -43.89 -36.25 -6.61
N THR A 4 -43.24 -35.94 -5.47
CA THR A 4 -42.09 -36.56 -4.71
C THR A 4 -41.00 -37.44 -5.40
N ALA A 5 -39.77 -37.70 -4.93
CA ALA A 5 -39.12 -37.88 -3.60
C ALA A 5 -37.56 -37.85 -3.82
N SER A 6 -36.73 -37.30 -2.92
CA SER A 6 -36.06 -37.90 -1.76
C SER A 6 -35.27 -39.22 -1.97
N THR A 7 -33.96 -39.18 -1.73
CA THR A 7 -33.24 -40.24 -0.99
C THR A 7 -31.88 -39.73 -0.48
N ALA A 8 -31.74 -39.69 0.85
CA ALA A 8 -30.48 -39.77 1.59
C ALA A 8 -30.07 -41.25 1.73
N GLU A 9 -28.81 -41.62 2.00
CA GLU A 9 -28.22 -41.98 3.32
C GLU A 9 -27.11 -43.08 3.05
N PRO A 10 -26.34 -43.65 4.00
CA PRO A 10 -25.34 -43.09 4.96
C PRO A 10 -24.08 -44.01 5.18
N VAL A 11 -23.38 -43.82 6.34
CA VAL A 11 -22.55 -44.76 7.16
C VAL A 11 -21.01 -44.67 6.98
N ALA A 12 -20.27 -44.08 7.93
CA ALA A 12 -19.66 -44.60 9.20
C ALA A 12 -18.39 -45.44 8.96
N SER A 13 -17.32 -45.44 9.78
CA SER A 13 -17.17 -45.57 11.24
C SER A 13 -15.68 -45.23 11.59
N GLU A 14 -15.28 -44.56 12.68
CA GLU A 14 -15.15 -44.91 14.12
C GLU A 14 -13.66 -44.90 14.59
N HIS A 15 -13.36 -43.99 15.54
CA HIS A 15 -12.58 -44.04 16.82
C HIS A 15 -11.39 -45.04 17.04
N PRO A 16 -10.47 -44.87 18.04
CA PRO A 16 -10.57 -44.15 19.35
C PRO A 16 -9.30 -43.35 19.81
N ILE A 17 -9.42 -42.31 20.64
CA ILE A 17 -9.24 -42.21 22.13
C ILE A 17 -7.91 -42.77 22.68
N GLN A 18 -7.12 -41.91 23.34
CA GLN A 18 -6.51 -42.23 24.65
C GLN A 18 -6.16 -40.95 25.45
N ILE A 19 -6.83 -40.85 26.60
CA ILE A 19 -6.50 -40.08 27.81
C ILE A 19 -5.72 -41.03 28.74
N VAL A 20 -4.74 -40.56 29.52
CA VAL A 20 -4.40 -40.92 30.93
C VAL A 20 -3.20 -40.03 31.30
N GLU A 21 -3.26 -39.05 32.21
CA GLU A 21 -3.36 -39.06 33.69
C GLU A 21 -2.00 -39.08 34.43
N HIS A 22 -1.99 -38.35 35.54
CA HIS A 22 -0.92 -37.99 36.48
C HIS A 22 0.00 -39.13 36.97
N SER A 23 1.23 -38.79 37.37
CA SER A 23 1.69 -39.02 38.76
C SER A 23 3.08 -38.44 39.07
N GLU A 24 3.21 -38.19 40.37
CA GLU A 24 4.21 -37.50 41.16
C GLU A 24 5.40 -38.42 41.56
N VAL A 25 6.36 -37.84 42.31
CA VAL A 25 7.31 -38.48 43.25
C VAL A 25 8.80 -38.59 42.82
N GLN A 26 9.64 -37.82 43.53
CA GLN A 26 11.11 -37.87 43.73
C GLN A 26 11.55 -39.16 44.50
N PRO A 27 12.84 -39.60 44.64
CA PRO A 27 14.03 -38.77 44.95
C PRO A 27 15.43 -39.26 44.46
N ALA A 28 16.45 -38.49 44.88
CA ALA A 28 17.91 -38.55 44.67
C ALA A 28 18.60 -39.89 45.09
N PRO A 29 19.95 -40.12 44.92
CA PRO A 29 20.96 -39.31 45.64
C PRO A 29 22.44 -39.29 45.13
N LEU A 30 23.26 -38.50 45.88
CA LEU A 30 24.73 -38.53 46.09
C LEU A 30 25.68 -38.12 44.94
N ALA A 31 26.87 -37.56 45.17
CA ALA A 31 27.54 -36.73 46.20
C ALA A 31 29.01 -36.62 45.73
N GLU A 32 29.69 -35.50 46.02
CA GLU A 32 31.15 -35.29 46.19
C GLU A 32 31.39 -33.77 46.08
N GLU A 33 31.34 -33.04 47.20
CA GLU A 33 32.48 -32.65 48.07
C GLU A 33 33.52 -31.77 47.37
N GLU A 34 33.65 -30.50 47.79
CA GLU A 34 34.79 -30.08 48.64
C GLU A 34 34.73 -28.58 49.02
N GLN A 35 34.67 -28.36 50.35
CA GLN A 35 35.49 -27.46 51.18
C GLN A 35 35.58 -25.96 50.85
N SER A 36 34.96 -25.07 51.64
CA SER A 36 35.47 -24.44 52.89
C SER A 36 35.62 -22.92 52.65
N VAL A 37 35.42 -21.93 53.54
CA VAL A 37 35.56 -21.78 55.00
C VAL A 37 34.55 -20.72 55.48
N SER A 38 34.00 -20.91 56.68
CA SER A 38 33.10 -20.00 57.40
C SER A 38 33.86 -19.01 58.29
N ILE A 39 33.38 -17.76 58.40
CA ILE A 39 33.67 -16.89 59.56
C ILE A 39 32.35 -16.26 60.04
N GLU A 40 32.04 -16.53 61.30
CA GLU A 40 30.79 -16.23 62.00
C GLU A 40 30.63 -14.75 62.40
N PRO A 41 29.41 -14.17 62.34
CA PRO A 41 29.10 -12.94 63.07
C PRO A 41 28.67 -13.21 64.52
N ARG A 42 29.10 -12.30 65.40
CA ARG A 42 28.98 -12.34 66.87
C ARG A 42 27.54 -12.43 67.39
N LYS A 43 27.45 -13.07 68.56
CA LYS A 43 26.27 -13.44 69.35
C LYS A 43 25.32 -12.30 69.73
N SER A 44 24.07 -12.73 69.83
CA SER A 44 22.82 -12.10 70.27
C SER A 44 22.83 -11.42 71.65
N ILE A 45 22.13 -10.27 71.73
CA ILE A 45 21.61 -9.72 72.99
C ILE A 45 20.07 -9.74 72.93
N LYS A 46 19.51 -10.53 73.87
CA LYS A 46 18.18 -10.60 74.50
C LYS A 46 16.92 -10.12 73.75
N LYS A 47 16.03 -11.11 73.58
CA LYS A 47 14.59 -11.04 73.29
C LYS A 47 13.83 -10.10 74.25
N VAL A 48 12.99 -9.25 73.67
CA VAL A 48 11.71 -8.83 74.24
C VAL A 48 10.61 -9.40 73.32
N VAL A 49 9.58 -9.95 73.95
CA VAL A 49 8.47 -10.72 73.36
C VAL A 49 7.52 -9.79 72.60
N PRO A 50 6.86 -10.27 71.52
CA PRO A 50 6.21 -9.45 70.51
C PRO A 50 4.78 -9.09 70.89
N LEU A 51 4.36 -7.89 70.51
CA LEU A 51 2.95 -7.59 70.26
C LEU A 51 2.77 -7.48 68.74
N ASP A 52 1.76 -8.21 68.30
CA ASP A 52 1.25 -8.40 66.97
C ASP A 52 0.52 -7.13 66.52
N ASP A 53 1.03 -6.49 65.47
CA ASP A 53 0.32 -5.53 64.62
C ASP A 53 0.99 -5.60 63.24
N ASP A 54 0.63 -6.64 62.48
CA ASP A 54 0.95 -6.81 61.06
C ASP A 54 0.15 -5.79 60.21
N GLU A 55 0.63 -4.55 60.17
CA GLU A 55 0.48 -3.69 58.99
C GLU A 55 1.86 -3.46 58.35
N PRO A 56 2.06 -3.78 57.06
CA PRO A 56 3.30 -3.41 56.39
C PRO A 56 3.38 -1.89 56.35
N LEU A 57 4.32 -1.31 57.10
CA LEU A 57 4.63 0.10 57.06
C LEU A 57 5.14 0.44 55.65
N ILE A 58 4.22 0.91 54.79
CA ILE A 58 4.55 1.43 53.47
C ILE A 58 5.33 2.73 53.71
N ASP A 59 6.64 2.69 53.47
CA ASP A 59 7.47 3.89 53.45
C ASP A 59 7.00 4.81 52.33
N THR A 60 6.11 5.73 52.67
CA THR A 60 5.53 6.76 51.80
C THR A 60 6.45 7.98 51.70
N THR A 61 7.70 7.89 52.17
CA THR A 61 8.64 9.00 52.04
C THR A 61 9.07 9.13 50.58
N GLU A 62 8.69 10.24 49.95
CA GLU A 62 9.27 10.65 48.68
C GLU A 62 10.80 10.71 48.84
N ALA A 63 11.52 10.00 47.96
CA ALA A 63 12.97 9.94 47.99
C ALA A 63 13.56 11.37 48.04
N ILE A 64 14.08 11.76 49.20
CA ILE A 64 14.64 13.09 49.42
C ILE A 64 15.74 13.30 48.38
N PRO A 65 15.65 14.31 47.49
CA PRO A 65 16.67 14.52 46.48
C PRO A 65 17.97 14.87 47.21
N LEU A 66 18.92 13.93 47.19
CA LEU A 66 20.26 14.09 47.73
C LEU A 66 20.99 15.21 46.97
N LYS A 67 20.78 16.45 47.41
CA LYS A 67 21.50 17.67 46.98
C LYS A 67 22.88 17.74 47.66
N SER A 68 23.62 16.65 47.67
CA SER A 68 25.00 16.68 48.15
C SER A 68 25.89 17.29 47.06
N LYS A 69 26.90 18.07 47.45
CA LYS A 69 27.91 18.59 46.50
C LYS A 69 28.61 17.45 45.73
N LYS A 70 28.66 16.23 46.28
CA LYS A 70 29.27 15.05 45.66
C LYS A 70 28.39 14.46 44.54
N THR A 71 27.08 14.35 44.78
CA THR A 71 26.11 13.88 43.78
C THR A 71 25.96 14.87 42.64
N GLU A 72 25.95 16.18 42.92
CA GLU A 72 25.91 17.22 41.88
C GLU A 72 27.18 17.21 41.01
N ARG A 73 28.36 16.99 41.60
CA ARG A 73 29.63 16.82 40.87
C ARG A 73 29.64 15.55 40.01
N MET A 74 29.07 14.46 40.51
CA MET A 74 28.95 13.19 39.77
C MET A 74 27.98 13.35 38.60
N GLN A 75 26.82 13.96 38.80
CA GLN A 75 25.86 14.28 37.74
C GLN A 75 26.46 15.24 36.70
N LYS A 76 27.17 16.30 37.11
CA LYS A 76 27.89 17.19 36.18
C LYS A 76 28.98 16.46 35.40
N ARG A 77 29.69 15.49 36.00
CA ARG A 77 30.66 14.63 35.30
C ARG A 77 29.97 13.68 34.32
N MET A 78 28.86 13.06 34.70
CA MET A 78 28.07 12.19 33.83
C MET A 78 27.47 12.96 32.65
N GLN A 79 26.89 14.13 32.89
CA GLN A 79 26.41 15.03 31.85
C GLN A 79 27.54 15.52 30.93
N LYS A 80 28.73 15.83 31.45
CA LYS A 80 29.90 16.15 30.62
C LYS A 80 30.38 14.96 29.79
N LYS A 81 30.35 13.73 30.33
CA LYS A 81 30.65 12.51 29.58
C LYS A 81 29.61 12.31 28.47
N LEU A 82 28.31 12.32 28.80
CA LEU A 82 27.23 12.22 27.83
C LEU A 82 27.28 13.29 26.74
N ARG A 83 27.67 14.53 27.07
CA ARG A 83 27.88 15.60 26.09
C ARG A 83 29.10 15.37 25.19
N LYS A 84 30.15 14.72 25.68
CA LYS A 84 31.33 14.33 24.89
C LYS A 84 31.11 13.09 24.02
N THR A 85 30.22 12.19 24.44
CA THR A 85 29.85 10.99 23.66
C THR A 85 28.72 11.26 22.66
N LYS A 86 28.15 12.47 22.61
CA LYS A 86 27.27 12.85 21.51
C LYS A 86 28.13 12.95 20.26
N ALA A 87 28.04 11.94 19.40
CA ALA A 87 28.61 11.94 18.07
C ALA A 87 28.23 13.26 17.40
N THR A 88 29.23 14.13 17.22
CA THR A 88 29.08 15.33 16.43
C THR A 88 29.15 14.85 14.99
N SER A 89 27.99 14.72 14.35
CA SER A 89 27.96 14.44 12.92
C SER A 89 28.57 15.64 12.20
N ASP A 90 29.70 15.45 11.51
CA ASP A 90 30.36 16.47 10.67
C ASP A 90 29.57 16.75 9.36
N VAL A 91 28.29 16.39 9.34
CA VAL A 91 27.40 16.57 8.19
C VAL A 91 26.93 18.02 8.18
N LYS A 92 27.40 18.79 7.20
CA LYS A 92 27.06 20.21 6.98
C LYS A 92 25.90 20.37 6.01
N ASN A 93 25.72 19.42 5.10
CA ASN A 93 24.67 19.44 4.08
C ASN A 93 23.89 18.13 4.01
N PHE A 94 22.63 18.19 3.59
CA PHE A 94 21.77 17.02 3.38
C PHE A 94 22.44 15.98 2.46
N LEU A 95 23.06 16.42 1.37
CA LEU A 95 23.73 15.54 0.39
C LEU A 95 25.04 14.92 0.90
N GLU A 96 25.56 15.32 2.06
CA GLU A 96 26.72 14.67 2.70
C GLU A 96 26.31 13.47 3.56
N LEU A 97 25.00 13.23 3.72
CA LEU A 97 24.52 12.02 4.35
C LEU A 97 24.87 10.78 3.51
N PRO A 98 25.17 9.63 4.15
CA PRO A 98 25.23 8.34 3.47
C PRO A 98 24.03 8.09 2.58
N SER A 99 24.24 7.46 1.42
CA SER A 99 23.22 7.21 0.41
C SER A 99 22.00 6.47 0.95
N GLU A 100 22.20 5.58 1.91
CA GLU A 100 21.15 4.80 2.56
C GLU A 100 20.22 5.71 3.37
N LEU A 101 20.78 6.69 4.09
CA LEU A 101 20.02 7.66 4.86
C LEU A 101 19.28 8.64 3.95
N LEU A 102 19.94 9.09 2.88
CA LEU A 102 19.30 9.91 1.85
C LEU A 102 18.10 9.19 1.24
N GLN A 103 18.28 7.94 0.83
CA GLN A 103 17.22 7.12 0.26
C GLN A 103 16.09 6.88 1.26
N ALA A 104 16.40 6.56 2.52
CA ALA A 104 15.39 6.38 3.56
C ALA A 104 14.56 7.65 3.78
N VAL A 105 15.22 8.82 3.91
CA VAL A 105 14.53 10.10 4.06
C VAL A 105 13.61 10.37 2.86
N LEU A 106 14.11 10.20 1.63
CA LEU A 106 13.32 10.40 0.42
C LEU A 106 12.15 9.41 0.30
N GLY A 107 12.33 8.17 0.76
CA GLY A 107 11.27 7.15 0.81
C GLY A 107 10.11 7.52 1.74
N TYR A 108 10.36 8.32 2.78
CA TYR A 108 9.32 8.85 3.67
C TYR A 108 8.60 10.08 3.13
N LEU A 109 9.07 10.73 2.06
CA LEU A 109 8.41 11.91 1.51
C LEU A 109 7.21 11.54 0.63
N GLN A 110 6.27 12.47 0.47
CA GLN A 110 5.26 12.32 -0.57
C GLN A 110 5.88 12.61 -1.94
N PRO A 111 5.42 11.97 -3.02
CA PRO A 111 5.92 12.25 -4.37
C PRO A 111 5.93 13.74 -4.71
N GLY A 112 4.89 14.50 -4.31
CA GLY A 112 4.82 15.94 -4.48
C GLY A 112 6.00 16.71 -3.85
N ASP A 113 6.38 16.33 -2.64
CA ASP A 113 7.51 16.93 -1.94
C ASP A 113 8.83 16.60 -2.65
N ILE A 114 8.97 15.35 -3.14
CA ILE A 114 10.13 14.93 -3.93
C ILE A 114 10.24 15.77 -5.22
N PHE A 115 9.13 16.02 -5.90
CA PHE A 115 9.11 16.94 -7.05
C PHE A 115 9.48 18.38 -6.67
N GLY A 116 9.11 18.84 -5.48
CA GLY A 116 9.60 20.10 -4.92
C GLY A 116 11.12 20.10 -4.71
N LEU A 117 11.69 19.01 -4.19
CA LEU A 117 13.13 18.87 -3.99
C LEU A 117 13.93 18.90 -5.29
N LEU A 118 13.36 18.44 -6.41
CA LEU A 118 13.98 18.53 -7.74
C LEU A 118 14.20 19.98 -8.19
N LEU A 119 13.48 20.95 -7.62
CA LEU A 119 13.58 22.37 -7.96
C LEU A 119 14.59 23.13 -7.09
N LEU A 120 15.09 22.53 -6.00
CA LEU A 120 15.95 23.23 -5.05
C LEU A 120 17.34 23.57 -5.61
N ASN A 121 18.06 22.57 -6.11
CA ASN A 121 19.38 22.75 -6.71
C ASN A 121 19.73 21.60 -7.67
N LYS A 122 20.77 21.82 -8.50
CA LYS A 122 21.20 20.85 -9.52
C LYS A 122 21.68 19.52 -8.93
N SER A 123 22.40 19.55 -7.80
CA SER A 123 22.97 18.35 -7.17
C SER A 123 21.89 17.44 -6.60
N THR A 124 20.91 18.00 -5.88
CA THR A 124 19.74 17.27 -5.37
C THR A 124 18.92 16.70 -6.52
N ARG A 125 18.69 17.50 -7.57
CA ARG A 125 18.01 17.03 -8.78
C ARG A 125 18.73 15.85 -9.40
N GLN A 126 20.04 15.94 -9.60
CA GLN A 126 20.83 14.85 -10.19
C GLN A 126 20.78 13.59 -9.33
N TYR A 127 20.91 13.73 -8.01
CA TYR A 127 20.83 12.60 -7.09
C TYR A 127 19.48 11.87 -7.18
N ILE A 128 18.38 12.62 -7.13
CA ILE A 128 17.03 12.03 -7.19
C ILE A 128 16.78 11.39 -8.56
N MET A 129 17.19 12.03 -9.66
CA MET A 129 17.02 11.46 -11.01
C MET A 129 17.85 10.19 -11.22
N ASN A 130 19.08 10.14 -10.69
CA ASN A 130 19.93 8.94 -10.79
C ASN A 130 19.37 7.76 -9.98
N ASN A 131 18.71 8.04 -8.85
CA ASN A 131 18.18 7.02 -7.93
C ASN A 131 16.66 6.85 -8.03
N GLN A 132 16.07 7.35 -9.11
CA GLN A 132 14.64 7.55 -9.24
C GLN A 132 13.83 6.27 -9.00
N SER A 133 14.24 5.17 -9.62
CA SER A 133 13.55 3.88 -9.53
C SER A 133 13.56 3.31 -8.11
N SER A 134 14.67 3.48 -7.39
CA SER A 134 14.79 3.00 -6.01
C SER A 134 13.91 3.84 -5.06
N ILE A 135 13.99 5.17 -5.18
CA ILE A 135 13.16 6.09 -4.38
C ILE A 135 11.67 5.82 -4.63
N ALA A 136 11.27 5.71 -5.90
CA ALA A 136 9.87 5.45 -6.25
C ALA A 136 9.39 4.11 -5.70
N ARG A 137 10.20 3.06 -5.76
CA ARG A 137 9.87 1.75 -5.19
C ARG A 137 9.64 1.84 -3.69
N ASP A 138 10.51 2.53 -2.95
CA ASP A 138 10.38 2.69 -1.50
C ASP A 138 9.11 3.48 -1.15
N VAL A 139 8.85 4.58 -1.85
CA VAL A 139 7.63 5.38 -1.67
C VAL A 139 6.37 4.55 -1.95
N LEU A 140 6.33 3.80 -3.06
CA LEU A 140 5.20 2.95 -3.41
C LEU A 140 4.98 1.86 -2.37
N ASN A 141 6.04 1.20 -1.91
CA ASN A 141 5.93 0.13 -0.91
C ASN A 141 5.53 0.65 0.48
N LEU A 142 6.00 1.82 0.87
CA LEU A 142 5.71 2.40 2.19
C LEU A 142 4.35 3.08 2.26
N ARG A 143 3.92 3.76 1.18
CA ARG A 143 2.74 4.65 1.21
C ARG A 143 1.57 4.17 0.34
N TYR A 144 1.85 3.49 -0.77
CA TYR A 144 0.89 3.17 -1.82
C TYR A 144 0.90 1.66 -2.17
N TRP A 145 1.01 0.82 -1.14
CA TRP A 145 1.20 -0.62 -1.30
C TRP A 145 -0.01 -1.29 -1.97
N SER A 146 -1.22 -0.99 -1.49
CA SER A 146 -2.45 -1.55 -2.04
C SER A 146 -2.75 -0.99 -3.44
N LEU A 147 -2.54 0.32 -3.62
CA LEU A 147 -2.81 1.02 -4.88
C LEU A 147 -1.86 0.58 -5.98
N SER A 148 -0.55 0.46 -5.70
CA SER A 148 0.43 0.02 -6.69
C SER A 148 0.17 -1.39 -7.22
N ARG A 149 -0.41 -2.27 -6.39
CA ARG A 149 -0.82 -3.63 -6.79
C ARG A 149 -2.14 -3.66 -7.56
N ALA A 150 -3.03 -2.70 -7.32
CA ALA A 150 -4.31 -2.59 -8.02
C ALA A 150 -4.16 -1.91 -9.40
N PHE A 151 -3.25 -0.95 -9.51
CA PHE A 151 -3.07 -0.12 -10.69
C PHE A 151 -1.75 -0.42 -11.37
N HIS A 152 -1.74 -1.38 -12.29
CA HIS A 152 -0.54 -1.68 -13.06
C HIS A 152 -0.10 -0.48 -13.91
N LYS A 153 1.20 -0.36 -14.13
CA LYS A 153 1.77 0.58 -15.09
C LYS A 153 1.73 -0.04 -16.49
N PRO A 154 1.23 0.65 -17.54
CA PRO A 154 1.40 0.19 -18.91
C PRO A 154 2.88 0.03 -19.23
N LEU A 155 3.22 -0.98 -20.03
CA LEU A 155 4.59 -1.16 -20.51
C LEU A 155 4.78 -0.40 -21.82
N PRO A 156 5.96 0.21 -22.04
CA PRO A 156 6.25 0.81 -23.32
C PRO A 156 6.43 -0.30 -24.38
N LEU A 157 6.09 0.00 -25.63
CA LEU A 157 6.12 -0.98 -26.71
C LEU A 157 7.54 -1.49 -26.99
N HIS A 158 8.55 -0.63 -26.83
CA HIS A 158 9.95 -0.98 -27.10
C HIS A 158 10.54 -2.00 -26.12
N ASP A 159 9.92 -2.20 -24.95
CA ASP A 159 10.33 -3.21 -23.97
C ASP A 159 9.82 -4.62 -24.32
N ILE A 160 8.93 -4.74 -25.31
CA ILE A 160 8.35 -6.00 -25.76
C ILE A 160 9.24 -6.65 -26.82
N ASP A 161 9.24 -7.97 -26.91
CA ASP A 161 9.93 -8.69 -27.97
C ASP A 161 9.38 -8.32 -29.37
N PRO A 162 10.21 -8.35 -30.44
CA PRO A 162 9.78 -7.94 -31.78
C PRO A 162 8.57 -8.71 -32.34
N VAL A 163 8.41 -9.99 -31.98
CA VAL A 163 7.26 -10.80 -32.42
C VAL A 163 5.98 -10.34 -31.73
N GLY A 164 6.08 -10.05 -30.42
CA GLY A 164 5.06 -9.40 -29.62
C GLY A 164 4.66 -8.04 -30.21
N GLN A 165 5.63 -7.18 -30.48
CA GLN A 165 5.39 -5.86 -31.08
C GLN A 165 4.63 -5.98 -32.41
N ALA A 166 5.07 -6.85 -33.32
CA ALA A 166 4.42 -7.01 -34.62
C ALA A 166 3.01 -7.63 -34.50
N SER A 167 2.79 -8.52 -33.54
CA SER A 167 1.46 -9.08 -33.26
C SER A 167 0.50 -8.03 -32.67
N LEU A 168 1.03 -7.15 -31.81
CA LEU A 168 0.28 -6.04 -31.21
C LEU A 168 -0.05 -4.95 -32.23
N LEU A 169 0.81 -4.69 -33.21
CA LEU A 169 0.54 -3.72 -34.29
C LEU A 169 -0.30 -4.28 -35.44
N ASN A 170 -0.74 -5.55 -35.34
CA ASN A 170 -1.58 -6.17 -36.36
C ASN A 170 -2.94 -5.46 -36.46
N GLU A 171 -3.36 -5.09 -37.67
CA GLU A 171 -4.62 -4.39 -37.92
C GLU A 171 -5.84 -5.13 -37.34
N ARG A 172 -5.92 -6.46 -37.49
CA ARG A 172 -7.02 -7.27 -36.94
C ARG A 172 -7.06 -7.25 -35.42
N TYR A 173 -5.90 -7.06 -34.78
CA TYR A 173 -5.83 -6.92 -33.33
C TYR A 173 -6.30 -5.52 -32.90
N GLN A 174 -5.84 -4.48 -33.59
CA GLN A 174 -6.21 -3.09 -33.32
C GLN A 174 -7.71 -2.85 -33.52
N GLU A 175 -8.33 -3.45 -34.54
CA GLU A 175 -9.79 -3.41 -34.73
C GLU A 175 -10.56 -3.99 -33.53
N LYS A 176 -10.06 -5.06 -32.92
CA LYS A 176 -10.68 -5.66 -31.72
C LYS A 176 -10.51 -4.79 -30.49
N LEU A 177 -9.40 -4.07 -30.37
CA LEU A 177 -9.12 -3.17 -29.25
C LEU A 177 -10.06 -1.96 -29.21
N VAL A 178 -10.70 -1.58 -30.31
CA VAL A 178 -11.66 -0.47 -30.37
C VAL A 178 -12.77 -0.59 -29.32
N ILE A 179 -13.11 -1.81 -28.89
CA ILE A 179 -14.11 -2.05 -27.82
C ILE A 179 -13.67 -1.46 -26.48
N HIS A 180 -12.37 -1.47 -26.21
CA HIS A 180 -11.77 -0.97 -24.97
C HIS A 180 -11.47 0.54 -25.00
N SER A 181 -11.69 1.22 -26.13
CA SER A 181 -11.48 2.66 -26.33
C SER A 181 -12.79 3.46 -26.45
N LYS A 182 -13.92 2.93 -25.96
CA LYS A 182 -15.26 3.53 -26.13
C LYS A 182 -15.59 4.66 -25.14
N TYR A 183 -14.65 5.06 -24.30
CA TYR A 183 -14.89 6.03 -23.22
C TYR A 183 -14.65 7.46 -23.71
N GLN A 184 -15.60 8.37 -23.48
CA GLN A 184 -15.46 9.78 -23.86
C GLN A 184 -14.47 10.56 -22.99
N HIS A 185 -14.20 10.08 -21.77
CA HIS A 185 -13.38 10.73 -20.76
C HIS A 185 -11.99 10.09 -20.61
N ILE A 186 -11.65 9.13 -21.47
CA ILE A 186 -10.34 8.47 -21.48
C ILE A 186 -9.67 8.79 -22.82
N PRO A 187 -8.46 9.39 -22.81
CA PRO A 187 -7.73 9.62 -24.05
C PRO A 187 -7.31 8.30 -24.69
N LYS A 188 -7.21 8.30 -26.02
CA LYS A 188 -6.52 7.23 -26.73
C LYS A 188 -5.02 7.32 -26.45
N PHE A 189 -4.37 6.17 -26.35
CA PHE A 189 -2.91 6.08 -26.31
C PHE A 189 -2.34 5.92 -27.72
N ASP A 190 -1.04 6.18 -27.85
CA ASP A 190 -0.27 5.92 -29.06
C ASP A 190 0.16 4.45 -29.11
N GLU A 191 -0.40 3.71 -30.06
CA GLU A 191 -0.17 2.27 -30.26
C GLU A 191 1.30 1.95 -30.57
N HIS A 192 2.07 2.92 -31.06
CA HIS A 192 3.49 2.75 -31.37
C HIS A 192 4.42 3.02 -30.17
N LYS A 193 3.88 3.57 -29.07
CA LYS A 193 4.68 3.90 -27.87
C LYS A 193 4.38 2.97 -26.71
N ILE A 194 3.15 2.48 -26.59
CA ILE A 194 2.67 1.73 -25.43
C ILE A 194 2.20 0.35 -25.88
N CYS A 195 2.48 -0.66 -25.06
CA CYS A 195 1.93 -2.00 -25.23
C CYS A 195 0.40 -1.95 -25.35
N THR A 196 -0.13 -2.53 -26.41
CA THR A 196 -1.58 -2.57 -26.66
C THR A 196 -2.24 -3.85 -26.15
N CYS A 197 -1.55 -4.68 -25.35
CA CYS A 197 -2.17 -5.86 -24.75
C CYS A 197 -3.34 -5.47 -23.83
N VAL A 198 -4.32 -6.36 -23.64
CA VAL A 198 -5.55 -6.04 -22.88
C VAL A 198 -5.22 -5.52 -21.47
N THR A 199 -4.26 -6.13 -20.78
CA THR A 199 -3.77 -5.65 -19.47
C THR A 199 -3.23 -4.21 -19.55
N CYS A 200 -2.42 -3.87 -20.55
CA CYS A 200 -1.84 -2.52 -20.67
C CYS A 200 -2.86 -1.47 -21.10
N VAL A 201 -3.84 -1.83 -21.94
CA VAL A 201 -4.98 -0.96 -22.26
C VAL A 201 -5.81 -0.67 -21.01
N GLN A 202 -6.11 -1.70 -20.21
CA GLN A 202 -6.83 -1.50 -18.96
C GLN A 202 -6.02 -0.66 -17.96
N ALA A 203 -4.72 -0.90 -17.84
CA ALA A 203 -3.82 -0.09 -17.02
C ALA A 203 -3.85 1.39 -17.45
N TRP A 204 -3.75 1.68 -18.75
CA TRP A 204 -3.85 3.04 -19.28
C TRP A 204 -5.19 3.69 -18.92
N ASN A 205 -6.29 2.99 -19.18
CA ASN A 205 -7.64 3.47 -18.89
C ASN A 205 -7.80 3.78 -17.40
N ASN A 206 -7.33 2.88 -16.52
CA ASN A 206 -7.41 3.04 -15.07
C ASN A 206 -6.60 4.26 -14.58
N LEU A 207 -5.38 4.47 -15.11
CA LEU A 207 -4.57 5.65 -14.76
C LEU A 207 -5.19 6.95 -15.26
N CYS A 208 -5.79 6.95 -16.47
CA CYS A 208 -6.51 8.11 -16.96
C CYS A 208 -7.75 8.44 -16.13
N VAL A 209 -8.48 7.42 -15.67
CA VAL A 209 -9.63 7.61 -14.76
C VAL A 209 -9.20 8.21 -13.43
N ILE A 210 -8.04 7.83 -12.88
CA ILE A 210 -7.50 8.48 -11.68
C ILE A 210 -7.31 9.98 -11.93
N MET A 211 -6.70 10.35 -13.05
CA MET A 211 -6.45 11.75 -13.37
C MET A 211 -7.74 12.54 -13.56
N ASP A 212 -8.74 11.97 -14.23
CA ASP A 212 -10.05 12.61 -14.45
C ASP A 212 -10.83 12.73 -13.14
N LEU A 213 -10.84 11.70 -12.29
CA LEU A 213 -11.42 11.75 -10.94
C LEU A 213 -10.78 12.86 -10.09
N HIS A 214 -9.45 12.94 -10.10
CA HIS A 214 -8.73 13.97 -9.36
C HIS A 214 -9.06 15.38 -9.87
N ASN A 215 -9.14 15.56 -11.20
CA ASN A 215 -9.52 16.84 -11.80
C ASN A 215 -10.93 17.30 -11.36
N PHE A 216 -11.87 16.37 -11.24
CA PHE A 216 -13.25 16.66 -10.81
C PHE A 216 -13.47 16.51 -9.30
N GLN A 217 -12.41 16.36 -8.50
CA GLN A 217 -12.56 16.12 -7.06
C GLN A 217 -13.37 17.22 -6.36
N ASP A 218 -13.20 18.48 -6.75
CA ASP A 218 -13.94 19.59 -6.15
C ASP A 218 -15.46 19.49 -6.41
N HIS A 219 -15.85 19.02 -7.60
CA HIS A 219 -17.25 18.74 -7.91
C HIS A 219 -17.79 17.58 -7.07
N LEU A 220 -16.98 16.53 -6.88
CA LEU A 220 -17.34 15.36 -6.07
C LEU A 220 -17.51 15.72 -4.59
N ASP A 221 -16.65 16.60 -4.07
CA ASP A 221 -16.69 17.06 -2.68
C ASP A 221 -17.91 17.94 -2.41
N ARG A 222 -18.22 18.86 -3.33
CA ARG A 222 -19.38 19.77 -3.21
C ARG A 222 -20.70 19.14 -3.66
N ARG A 223 -20.66 17.94 -4.24
CA ARG A 223 -21.80 17.27 -4.90
C ARG A 223 -22.44 18.13 -6.00
N GLU A 224 -21.62 18.95 -6.66
CA GLU A 224 -22.02 19.75 -7.82
C GLU A 224 -21.89 18.89 -9.06
N ALA A 225 -22.88 18.92 -9.95
CA ALA A 225 -22.87 18.12 -11.19
C ALA A 225 -21.61 18.40 -12.04
N ILE A 226 -20.94 17.33 -12.49
CA ILE A 226 -19.83 17.41 -13.43
C ILE A 226 -20.37 17.86 -14.79
N PRO A 227 -19.68 18.76 -15.52
CA PRO A 227 -20.10 19.18 -16.85
C PRO A 227 -20.29 18.01 -17.82
N MET A 228 -21.54 17.81 -18.26
CA MET A 228 -21.89 16.76 -19.20
C MET A 228 -21.63 17.18 -20.64
N ILE A 229 -21.04 16.26 -21.41
CA ILE A 229 -20.75 16.46 -22.83
C ILE A 229 -21.86 15.81 -23.64
N LEU A 230 -22.51 16.59 -24.49
CA LEU A 230 -23.52 16.06 -25.41
C LEU A 230 -22.91 15.04 -26.37
N ARG A 231 -23.66 13.99 -26.71
CA ARG A 231 -23.22 12.95 -27.65
C ARG A 231 -22.79 13.57 -28.97
N GLY A 232 -21.68 13.08 -29.53
CA GLY A 232 -21.12 13.55 -30.79
C GLY A 232 -20.41 14.91 -30.71
N ARG A 233 -20.34 15.56 -29.53
CA ARG A 233 -19.57 16.79 -29.35
C ARG A 233 -18.22 16.52 -28.70
N PHE A 234 -17.24 17.33 -29.10
CA PHE A 234 -15.87 17.31 -28.59
C PHE A 234 -15.49 18.73 -28.16
N PRO A 235 -15.95 19.19 -26.99
CA PRO A 235 -15.65 20.54 -26.55
C PRO A 235 -14.14 20.69 -26.32
N GLU A 236 -13.63 21.88 -26.61
CA GLU A 236 -12.20 22.18 -26.57
C GLU A 236 -11.59 21.93 -25.17
N TRP A 237 -12.32 22.31 -24.11
CA TRP A 237 -11.90 22.10 -22.74
C TRP A 237 -11.66 20.61 -22.44
N ASN A 238 -12.51 19.71 -22.96
CA ASN A 238 -12.37 18.28 -22.72
C ASN A 238 -11.19 17.73 -23.50
N THR A 239 -10.99 18.18 -24.74
CA THR A 239 -9.85 17.77 -25.55
C THR A 239 -8.52 18.13 -24.88
N LYS A 240 -8.41 19.36 -24.36
CA LYS A 240 -7.24 19.82 -23.58
C LYS A 240 -7.04 19.01 -22.30
N LEU A 241 -8.13 18.71 -21.59
CA LEU A 241 -8.10 17.89 -20.38
C LEU A 241 -7.57 16.47 -20.68
N LEU A 242 -8.12 15.82 -21.71
CA LEU A 242 -7.71 14.48 -22.13
C LEU A 242 -6.25 14.44 -22.57
N GLN A 243 -5.77 15.46 -23.31
CA GLN A 243 -4.36 15.59 -23.68
C GLN A 243 -3.45 15.72 -22.45
N SER A 244 -3.86 16.52 -21.46
CA SER A 244 -3.13 16.66 -20.20
C SER A 244 -3.05 15.33 -19.43
N HIS A 245 -4.15 14.58 -19.38
CA HIS A 245 -4.19 13.26 -18.76
C HIS A 245 -3.31 12.25 -19.48
N ALA A 246 -3.40 12.19 -20.82
CA ALA A 246 -2.53 11.34 -21.64
C ALA A 246 -1.06 11.64 -21.37
N HIS A 247 -0.67 12.92 -21.40
CA HIS A 247 0.71 13.34 -21.14
C HIS A 247 1.19 12.94 -19.73
N ALA A 248 0.34 13.08 -18.71
CA ALA A 248 0.69 12.66 -17.36
C ALA A 248 0.90 11.14 -17.26
N VAL A 249 0.06 10.35 -17.92
CA VAL A 249 0.17 8.88 -17.94
C VAL A 249 1.35 8.41 -18.77
N GLU A 250 1.61 9.00 -19.94
CA GLU A 250 2.83 8.73 -20.74
C GLU A 250 4.10 8.99 -19.92
N LYS A 251 4.15 10.13 -19.23
CA LYS A 251 5.25 10.43 -18.32
C LYS A 251 5.35 9.40 -17.20
N ALA A 252 4.24 8.92 -16.66
CA ALA A 252 4.25 7.87 -15.63
C ALA A 252 4.76 6.52 -16.14
N VAL A 253 4.53 6.18 -17.42
CA VAL A 253 5.10 4.98 -18.05
C VAL A 253 6.63 5.04 -18.02
N GLU A 254 7.21 6.19 -18.40
CA GLU A 254 8.67 6.41 -18.45
C GLU A 254 9.29 6.63 -17.06
N SER A 255 8.59 7.33 -16.16
CA SER A 255 9.13 7.87 -14.92
C SER A 255 8.45 7.24 -13.70
N PRO A 256 9.14 6.38 -12.93
CA PRO A 256 8.57 5.74 -11.73
C PRO A 256 8.06 6.73 -10.67
N LEU A 257 8.71 7.90 -10.53
CA LEU A 257 8.22 8.95 -9.62
C LEU A 257 6.95 9.61 -10.12
N ALA A 258 6.78 9.77 -11.45
CA ALA A 258 5.54 10.29 -12.00
C ALA A 258 4.39 9.30 -11.77
N TYR A 259 4.63 7.99 -11.90
CA TYR A 259 3.66 6.97 -11.53
C TYR A 259 3.31 7.03 -10.02
N ALA A 260 4.30 7.14 -9.14
CA ALA A 260 4.05 7.34 -7.70
C ALA A 260 3.23 8.60 -7.41
N ARG A 261 3.42 9.67 -8.18
CA ARG A 261 2.61 10.90 -8.08
C ARG A 261 1.16 10.69 -8.49
N ILE A 262 0.88 9.86 -9.49
CA ILE A 262 -0.50 9.46 -9.82
C ILE A 262 -1.13 8.70 -8.65
N MET A 263 -0.39 7.78 -8.01
CA MET A 263 -0.89 7.07 -6.83
C MET A 263 -1.18 8.02 -5.66
N GLN A 264 -0.37 9.06 -5.47
CA GLN A 264 -0.63 10.11 -4.49
C GLN A 264 -1.95 10.85 -4.78
N PHE A 265 -2.17 11.27 -6.03
CA PHE A 265 -3.43 11.92 -6.42
C PHE A 265 -4.63 11.01 -6.16
N HIS A 266 -4.48 9.73 -6.46
CA HIS A 266 -5.55 8.77 -6.25
C HIS A 266 -5.87 8.56 -4.77
N LEU A 267 -4.85 8.41 -3.93
CA LEU A 267 -5.05 8.28 -2.49
C LEU A 267 -5.78 9.50 -1.93
N ASP A 268 -5.37 10.71 -2.33
CA ASP A 268 -6.04 11.96 -1.94
C ASP A 268 -7.52 11.95 -2.35
N THR A 269 -7.81 11.59 -3.60
CA THR A 269 -9.17 11.45 -4.13
C THR A 269 -10.01 10.44 -3.33
N ILE A 270 -9.47 9.25 -3.01
CA ILE A 270 -10.18 8.26 -2.20
C ILE A 270 -10.46 8.82 -0.81
N VAL A 271 -9.44 9.37 -0.15
CA VAL A 271 -9.56 9.88 1.23
C VAL A 271 -10.58 11.02 1.29
N ARG A 272 -10.55 11.97 0.35
CA ARG A 272 -11.53 13.06 0.26
C ARG A 272 -12.93 12.53 0.02
N THR A 273 -13.09 11.59 -0.92
CA THR A 273 -14.39 10.98 -1.24
C THR A 273 -14.99 10.20 -0.07
N LEU A 274 -14.19 9.48 0.70
CA LEU A 274 -14.64 8.74 1.88
C LEU A 274 -14.90 9.65 3.10
N ASN A 275 -14.24 10.80 3.17
CA ASN A 275 -14.46 11.79 4.22
C ASN A 275 -15.53 12.83 3.86
N ARG A 276 -16.05 12.83 2.63
CA ARG A 276 -17.04 13.82 2.18
C ARG A 276 -18.30 13.80 3.08
N PRO A 277 -18.79 14.96 3.52
CA PRO A 277 -20.03 15.02 4.27
C PRO A 277 -21.25 14.64 3.41
N ILE A 278 -22.32 14.21 4.07
CA ILE A 278 -23.62 13.99 3.45
C ILE A 278 -24.50 15.19 3.78
N HIS A 279 -24.94 15.91 2.76
CA HIS A 279 -25.92 16.98 2.91
C HIS A 279 -27.34 16.41 2.74
N ILE A 280 -28.16 16.50 3.77
CA ILE A 280 -29.59 16.14 3.74
C ILE A 280 -30.39 17.39 4.09
N GLY A 281 -30.93 18.04 3.06
CA GLY A 281 -31.56 19.36 3.20
C GLY A 281 -30.56 20.40 3.71
N LYS A 282 -30.89 21.07 4.82
CA LYS A 282 -30.00 22.06 5.47
C LYS A 282 -29.00 21.44 6.46
N LYS A 283 -29.04 20.13 6.67
CA LYS A 283 -28.19 19.45 7.66
C LYS A 283 -27.00 18.78 6.99
N THR A 284 -25.83 19.00 7.55
CA THR A 284 -24.58 18.30 7.19
C THR A 284 -24.39 17.15 8.18
N ILE A 285 -24.32 15.92 7.67
CA ILE A 285 -24.20 14.70 8.46
C ILE A 285 -22.91 13.98 8.05
N GLU A 286 -22.14 13.55 9.03
CA GLU A 286 -20.97 12.72 8.78
C GLU A 286 -21.36 11.28 8.39
N GLN A 287 -20.54 10.67 7.53
CA GLN A 287 -20.74 9.27 7.15
C GLN A 287 -20.52 8.35 8.36
N LYS A 288 -21.59 7.70 8.84
CA LYS A 288 -21.53 6.79 9.99
C LYS A 288 -20.66 5.55 9.74
N LYS A 289 -20.58 5.08 8.51
CA LYS A 289 -19.78 3.90 8.11
C LYS A 289 -19.02 4.24 6.83
N LYS A 290 -17.76 4.62 6.99
CA LYS A 290 -16.84 4.83 5.86
C LYS A 290 -16.38 3.49 5.31
N LEU A 291 -16.25 3.39 3.99
CA LEU A 291 -15.69 2.21 3.34
C LEU A 291 -14.28 1.92 3.90
N TYR A 292 -13.93 0.64 4.02
CA TYR A 292 -12.66 0.18 4.59
C TYR A 292 -12.41 0.65 6.04
N HIS A 293 -13.45 1.07 6.77
CA HIS A 293 -13.33 1.55 8.14
C HIS A 293 -12.30 2.68 8.30
N LEU A 294 -12.26 3.62 7.34
CA LEU A 294 -11.30 4.73 7.35
C LEU A 294 -11.40 5.54 8.66
N THR A 295 -10.27 5.71 9.35
CA THR A 295 -10.15 6.50 10.58
C THR A 295 -9.45 7.84 10.34
N ALA A 296 -9.52 8.74 11.33
CA ALA A 296 -8.76 9.99 11.29
C ALA A 296 -7.24 9.75 11.31
N SER A 297 -6.78 8.70 12.00
CA SER A 297 -5.36 8.30 12.01
C SER A 297 -4.89 7.84 10.63
N ASP A 298 -5.70 7.06 9.93
CA ASP A 298 -5.38 6.63 8.56
C ASP A 298 -5.24 7.85 7.62
N THR A 299 -6.15 8.82 7.74
CA THR A 299 -6.11 10.08 6.97
C THR A 299 -4.83 10.85 7.26
N ALA A 300 -4.44 10.97 8.54
CA ALA A 300 -3.22 11.66 8.95
C ALA A 300 -1.93 10.94 8.52
N SER A 301 -1.95 9.61 8.42
CA SER A 301 -0.80 8.82 7.99
C SER A 301 -0.40 9.09 6.53
N GLY A 302 -1.38 9.44 5.68
CA GLY A 302 -1.18 9.59 4.24
C GLY A 302 -0.70 8.30 3.58
N THR A 303 -1.16 7.14 4.07
CA THR A 303 -0.87 5.82 3.53
C THR A 303 -2.15 5.10 3.14
N ASP A 304 -2.04 4.16 2.21
CA ASP A 304 -3.18 3.39 1.71
C ASP A 304 -3.47 2.11 2.50
N LYS A 305 -2.82 1.92 3.65
CA LYS A 305 -2.93 0.71 4.49
C LYS A 305 -4.37 0.34 4.86
N PHE A 306 -5.25 1.33 5.00
CA PHE A 306 -6.66 1.08 5.28
C PHE A 306 -7.36 0.31 4.15
N LEU A 307 -6.88 0.40 2.89
CA LEU A 307 -7.43 -0.32 1.73
C LEU A 307 -7.19 -1.83 1.79
N GLU A 308 -6.34 -2.33 2.69
CA GLU A 308 -6.17 -3.77 2.94
C GLU A 308 -7.30 -4.35 3.80
N ARG A 309 -8.10 -3.50 4.45
CA ARG A 309 -9.27 -3.94 5.23
C ARG A 309 -10.37 -4.43 4.29
N SER A 310 -11.33 -5.17 4.85
CA SER A 310 -12.47 -5.67 4.10
C SER A 310 -13.29 -4.53 3.49
N GLY A 311 -13.79 -4.75 2.28
CA GLY A 311 -14.59 -3.76 1.58
C GLY A 311 -15.14 -4.27 0.25
N ARG A 312 -15.99 -3.45 -0.37
CA ARG A 312 -16.57 -3.78 -1.67
C ARG A 312 -15.50 -3.67 -2.77
N PRO A 313 -15.40 -4.66 -3.67
CA PRO A 313 -14.53 -4.56 -4.84
C PRO A 313 -15.14 -3.65 -5.91
N THR A 314 -14.28 -2.96 -6.64
CA THR A 314 -14.68 -2.08 -7.75
C THR A 314 -14.07 -2.59 -9.04
N TYR A 315 -14.81 -3.39 -9.79
CA TYR A 315 -14.25 -4.04 -10.99
C TYR A 315 -14.36 -3.20 -12.26
N GLN A 316 -15.43 -2.41 -12.38
CA GLN A 316 -15.79 -1.79 -13.65
C GLN A 316 -15.19 -0.39 -13.77
N ILE A 317 -14.57 -0.13 -14.92
CA ILE A 317 -14.18 1.22 -15.32
C ILE A 317 -15.45 2.05 -15.51
N PRO A 318 -15.57 3.22 -14.88
CA PRO A 318 -16.71 4.12 -15.08
C PRO A 318 -16.92 4.40 -16.57
N PHE A 319 -18.14 4.26 -17.06
CA PHE A 319 -18.42 4.51 -18.47
C PHE A 319 -18.58 6.01 -18.77
N HIS A 320 -19.20 6.74 -17.84
CA HIS A 320 -19.40 8.19 -17.88
C HIS A 320 -18.94 8.83 -16.57
N ARG A 321 -18.67 10.14 -16.60
CA ARG A 321 -18.30 10.92 -15.40
C ARG A 321 -19.39 10.96 -14.34
N ASP A 322 -20.66 10.83 -14.75
CA ASP A 322 -21.79 10.69 -13.80
C ASP A 322 -21.65 9.48 -12.88
N ASN A 323 -20.96 8.43 -13.33
CA ASN A 323 -20.72 7.25 -12.50
C ASN A 323 -19.72 7.55 -11.36
N TYR A 324 -19.01 8.68 -11.37
CA TYR A 324 -18.06 9.02 -10.31
C TYR A 324 -18.75 9.26 -8.96
N TYR A 325 -19.97 9.77 -8.94
CA TYR A 325 -20.69 9.98 -7.67
C TYR A 325 -21.05 8.69 -6.94
N SER A 326 -21.23 7.59 -7.68
CA SER A 326 -21.52 6.28 -7.11
C SER A 326 -20.27 5.50 -6.69
N LEU A 327 -19.08 6.03 -7.00
CA LEU A 327 -17.81 5.48 -6.56
C LEU A 327 -17.38 6.13 -5.25
N ASP A 328 -17.37 5.34 -4.18
CA ASP A 328 -16.75 5.75 -2.92
C ASP A 328 -15.22 5.55 -2.96
N ALA A 329 -14.77 4.46 -3.57
CA ALA A 329 -13.36 4.20 -3.84
C ALA A 329 -13.19 3.35 -5.12
N TYR A 330 -12.37 3.85 -6.03
CA TYR A 330 -12.04 3.15 -7.27
C TYR A 330 -10.73 2.38 -7.10
N VAL A 331 -10.78 1.07 -6.90
CA VAL A 331 -9.59 0.22 -6.77
C VAL A 331 -9.82 -1.09 -7.53
N PRO A 332 -9.50 -1.12 -8.83
CA PRO A 332 -9.72 -2.27 -9.71
C PRO A 332 -8.70 -3.38 -9.50
N ASN A 333 -8.81 -4.45 -10.29
CA ASN A 333 -7.87 -5.57 -10.34
C ASN A 333 -7.64 -6.31 -9.00
N ARG A 334 -8.61 -6.23 -8.09
CA ARG A 334 -8.59 -7.00 -6.85
C ARG A 334 -9.97 -7.50 -6.42
N LYS A 335 -9.99 -8.62 -5.71
CA LYS A 335 -11.20 -9.22 -5.11
C LYS A 335 -10.95 -9.57 -3.65
N TRP A 336 -11.94 -9.32 -2.80
CA TRP A 336 -11.91 -9.78 -1.42
C TRP A 336 -12.22 -11.27 -1.36
N SER A 337 -11.30 -12.07 -0.86
CA SER A 337 -11.54 -13.48 -0.54
C SER A 337 -12.06 -13.59 0.88
N LYS A 338 -13.29 -14.09 1.05
CA LYS A 338 -13.87 -14.31 2.38
C LYS A 338 -13.18 -15.45 3.13
N GLU A 339 -12.77 -16.50 2.41
CA GLU A 339 -12.11 -17.67 2.99
C GLU A 339 -10.72 -17.35 3.54
N GLN A 340 -9.98 -16.49 2.84
CA GLN A 340 -8.61 -16.14 3.19
C GLN A 340 -8.50 -14.79 3.90
N GLU A 341 -9.63 -14.12 4.12
CA GLU A 341 -9.76 -12.76 4.67
C GLU A 341 -8.72 -11.76 4.12
N LYS A 342 -8.45 -11.84 2.81
CA LYS A 342 -7.43 -11.03 2.13
C LYS A 342 -7.84 -10.63 0.73
N TRP A 343 -7.22 -9.54 0.26
CA TRP A 343 -7.31 -9.12 -1.14
C TRP A 343 -6.47 -10.05 -2.03
N GLN A 344 -7.10 -10.59 -3.06
CA GLN A 344 -6.45 -11.27 -4.18
C GLN A 344 -6.32 -10.27 -5.33
N TYR A 345 -5.14 -10.19 -5.92
CA TYR A 345 -4.80 -9.28 -7.02
C TYR A 345 -4.50 -10.10 -8.27
N TRP A 346 -4.83 -9.57 -9.45
CA TRP A 346 -4.57 -10.24 -10.72
C TRP A 346 -3.58 -9.43 -11.56
N GLN A 347 -2.54 -10.09 -12.05
CA GLN A 347 -1.62 -9.55 -13.05
C GLN A 347 -1.52 -10.56 -14.18
N THR A 348 -1.84 -10.14 -15.40
CA THR A 348 -1.99 -11.04 -16.55
C THR A 348 -1.25 -10.56 -17.79
N HIS A 349 -0.32 -9.61 -17.66
CA HIS A 349 0.38 -9.03 -18.82
C HIS A 349 1.02 -10.10 -19.71
N ASP A 350 1.84 -10.98 -19.14
CA ASP A 350 2.56 -12.01 -19.91
C ASP A 350 1.58 -13.00 -20.57
N ILE A 351 0.51 -13.37 -19.86
CA ILE A 351 -0.53 -14.27 -20.34
C ILE A 351 -1.32 -13.63 -21.50
N ASP A 352 -1.67 -12.36 -21.36
CA ASP A 352 -2.38 -11.61 -22.40
C ASP A 352 -1.49 -11.40 -23.63
N LEU A 353 -0.20 -11.12 -23.43
CA LEU A 353 0.77 -10.97 -24.51
C LEU A 353 0.97 -12.30 -25.25
N GLU A 354 1.17 -13.41 -24.53
CA GLU A 354 1.28 -14.74 -25.13
C GLU A 354 0.02 -15.08 -25.95
N ARG A 355 -1.16 -14.77 -25.41
CA ARG A 355 -2.42 -14.93 -26.13
C ARG A 355 -2.46 -14.03 -27.37
N THR A 356 -2.06 -12.77 -27.32
CA THR A 356 -2.05 -11.93 -28.52
C THR A 356 -1.09 -12.49 -29.57
N VAL A 357 0.12 -12.88 -29.17
CA VAL A 357 1.10 -13.47 -30.09
C VAL A 357 0.56 -14.75 -30.72
N ARG A 358 -0.02 -15.66 -29.95
CA ARG A 358 -0.57 -16.93 -30.47
C ARG A 358 -1.62 -16.73 -31.56
N TRP A 359 -2.44 -15.67 -31.46
CA TRP A 359 -3.60 -15.49 -32.35
C TRP A 359 -3.37 -14.48 -33.48
N PHE A 360 -2.40 -13.56 -33.34
CA PHE A 360 -2.15 -12.46 -34.28
C PHE A 360 -0.72 -12.41 -34.81
N LYS A 361 0.04 -13.50 -34.64
CA LYS A 361 1.41 -13.64 -35.17
C LYS A 361 1.45 -13.28 -36.66
N PRO A 362 2.33 -12.36 -37.09
CA PRO A 362 2.48 -12.04 -38.51
C PRO A 362 3.02 -13.24 -39.31
N ALA A 363 2.59 -13.37 -40.57
CA ALA A 363 2.97 -14.46 -41.45
C ALA A 363 4.49 -14.59 -41.66
N ASP A 364 5.20 -13.47 -41.58
CA ASP A 364 6.65 -13.38 -41.80
C ASP A 364 7.48 -14.06 -40.68
N PHE A 365 6.87 -14.40 -39.54
CA PHE A 365 7.52 -15.10 -38.41
C PHE A 365 7.22 -16.62 -38.39
N GLY A 366 6.87 -17.19 -39.54
CA GLY A 366 6.21 -18.49 -39.70
C GLY A 366 6.72 -19.66 -38.83
N ILE A 367 5.77 -20.31 -38.14
CA ILE A 367 5.62 -21.78 -38.07
C ILE A 367 4.11 -22.05 -38.15
N GLN A 368 3.74 -23.09 -38.91
CA GLN A 368 2.38 -23.47 -39.33
C GLN A 368 1.32 -23.47 -38.22
N PRO A 369 0.05 -23.14 -38.54
CA PRO A 369 -1.07 -23.35 -37.63
C PRO A 369 -1.22 -24.84 -37.28
N PRO A 370 -1.65 -25.18 -36.05
CA PRO A 370 -1.90 -26.58 -35.69
C PRO A 370 -2.97 -27.17 -36.63
N PRO A 371 -2.84 -28.44 -37.04
CA PRO A 371 -3.82 -29.06 -37.92
C PRO A 371 -5.17 -29.09 -37.20
N THR A 372 -6.16 -28.44 -37.81
CA THR A 372 -7.56 -28.56 -37.39
C THR A 372 -7.96 -30.03 -37.53
N ALA A 373 -8.22 -30.68 -36.40
CA ALA A 373 -8.84 -32.00 -36.37
C ALA A 373 -10.22 -31.90 -37.05
N LYS A 374 -10.43 -32.76 -38.05
CA LYS A 374 -11.73 -32.96 -38.72
C LYS A 374 -12.65 -33.81 -37.87
#